data_AF-A0A0K1Q879-F1
#
_entry.id   AF-A0A0K1Q879-F1
#
_cell.length_a   1.000
_cell.length_b   1.000
_cell.length_c   1.000
_cell.angle_alpha   90.00
_cell.angle_beta   90.00
_cell.angle_gamma   90.00
#
_symmetry.space_group_name_H-M   'P 1'
#
loop_
_entity.id
_entity.type
_entity.pdbx_description
1 polymer ?
#
loop_
_entity_poly.entity_id
_entity_poly.type
_entity_poly.pdbx_seq_one_letter_code
_entity_poly.pdbx_strand_id
1 'polypeptide(L)'
;MATSGITLKGNGLDSGEHAAEVLTDDALTFVADLVRTFRPRVRELLGKRAERQAAFDRGELPDFLPSTPDVRDVRKADWACAPVPEILHDRRVEITGPVERKMIINALNSGANVFMADFEDSTTPTWSNVVDGQKNLIDAVRRTITFEQGPKKYALNEKTAVLFVRPRGWHLPEKHLLVDGEISPGALVDFGLYFFHNAKELVRRGAGPFFYLPKMESHLEARLWNDVFVRAQEKLGLPRGTIKATVLIETLPAAFEMDEILSELREHSAGLNCGRWDYIFSFIKKRANDPAALLPDRGQVTMDKAFLNAYVQLLIRTCHRRGVHAMGGMAAQIPIKDDVKKNEEALAKVRADKLREVKNGHDGTWVAHPGLVALARDIFDANMKGKNQIDKKRDDVQVGRKDLLEPTPGTRTEEGLRHNVRVGIQYLESWLRGVGCVPIYNLMEDAATAEISRAQVWQWIKHQAPLADGSVVSRERFEKVVAEEMERIRSEVGDAKFNGGKFPEARAMFERLSLAPRFEEFLTLPAYELVT
;
A
#
# COMPACT_ATOMS: atom_id res chain seq x y z
N MET A 1 27.15 21.02 -14.23
CA MET A 1 26.42 22.03 -15.04
C MET A 1 25.04 22.11 -14.44
N ALA A 2 24.50 23.29 -14.09
CA ALA A 2 23.17 23.36 -13.49
C ALA A 2 22.17 22.61 -14.39
N THR A 3 21.65 21.47 -13.92
CA THR A 3 20.66 20.66 -14.62
C THR A 3 19.46 21.53 -14.93
N SER A 4 19.29 21.89 -16.20
CA SER A 4 18.33 22.91 -16.61
C SER A 4 16.92 22.55 -16.14
N GLY A 5 16.26 23.50 -15.50
CA GLY A 5 14.87 23.38 -15.05
C GLY A 5 14.63 22.53 -13.80
N ILE A 6 15.66 22.06 -13.09
CA ILE A 6 15.47 21.31 -11.83
C ILE A 6 15.65 22.25 -10.64
N THR A 7 14.68 22.28 -9.73
CA THR A 7 14.74 23.08 -8.50
C THR A 7 14.39 22.22 -7.29
N LEU A 8 15.29 22.18 -6.31
CA LEU A 8 15.02 21.62 -4.99
C LEU A 8 14.47 22.72 -4.06
N LYS A 9 13.30 22.52 -3.46
CA LYS A 9 12.66 23.44 -2.50
C LYS A 9 12.88 23.00 -1.05
N GLY A 10 12.89 23.99 -0.15
CA GLY A 10 13.20 23.79 1.28
C GLY A 10 14.71 23.73 1.52
N ASN A 11 15.15 23.21 2.67
CA ASN A 11 16.57 22.95 2.96
C ASN A 11 17.14 21.80 2.08
N GLY A 12 16.65 21.60 0.85
CA GLY A 12 16.79 20.38 0.05
C GLY A 12 18.21 19.98 -0.37
N LEU A 13 19.22 20.83 -0.14
CA LEU A 13 20.65 20.46 -0.26
C LEU A 13 21.29 20.08 1.10
N ASP A 14 20.71 20.50 2.23
CA ASP A 14 21.25 20.37 3.61
C ASP A 14 20.35 19.53 4.55
N SER A 15 19.25 18.92 4.08
CA SER A 15 18.23 18.29 4.95
C SER A 15 18.25 16.77 4.98
N GLY A 16 19.16 16.12 4.25
CA GLY A 16 19.47 14.71 4.41
C GLY A 16 20.99 14.55 4.45
N GLU A 17 21.50 13.79 5.42
CA GLU A 17 22.94 13.52 5.58
C GLU A 17 23.56 12.96 4.27
N HIS A 18 22.72 12.35 3.44
CA HIS A 18 23.11 11.63 2.23
C HIS A 18 22.62 12.26 0.91
N ALA A 19 22.11 13.50 0.94
CA ALA A 19 21.51 14.14 -0.23
C ALA A 19 22.46 14.18 -1.44
N ALA A 20 23.74 14.48 -1.25
CA ALA A 20 24.73 14.53 -2.34
C ALA A 20 24.99 13.18 -3.02
N GLU A 21 24.82 12.06 -2.29
CA GLU A 21 25.03 10.71 -2.83
C GLU A 21 23.82 10.22 -3.64
N VAL A 22 22.62 10.65 -3.26
CA VAL A 22 21.36 10.23 -3.89
C VAL A 22 20.97 11.18 -5.04
N LEU A 23 21.13 12.49 -4.86
CA LEU A 23 20.64 13.52 -5.76
C LEU A 23 21.77 14.02 -6.69
N THR A 24 22.49 13.09 -7.30
CA THR A 24 23.53 13.41 -8.28
C THR A 24 22.93 14.07 -9.52
N ASP A 25 23.71 14.89 -10.24
CA ASP A 25 23.28 15.55 -11.48
C ASP A 25 22.66 14.55 -12.48
N ASP A 26 23.26 13.36 -12.62
CA ASP A 26 22.75 12.32 -13.53
C ASP A 26 21.44 11.70 -13.03
N ALA A 27 21.31 11.43 -11.72
CA ALA A 27 20.08 10.90 -11.13
C ALA A 27 18.92 11.90 -11.28
N LEU A 28 19.18 13.18 -10.99
CA LEU A 28 18.21 14.26 -11.15
C LEU A 28 17.83 14.45 -12.62
N THR A 29 18.79 14.38 -13.54
CA THR A 29 18.52 14.43 -14.99
C THR A 29 17.62 13.28 -15.44
N PHE A 30 17.88 12.06 -14.96
CA PHE A 30 17.06 10.88 -15.24
C PHE A 30 15.63 11.06 -14.70
N VAL A 31 15.47 11.47 -13.45
CA VAL A 31 14.15 11.72 -12.86
C VAL A 31 13.41 12.83 -13.61
N ALA A 32 14.09 13.94 -13.95
CA ALA A 32 13.48 15.04 -14.69
C ALA A 32 13.01 14.63 -16.09
N ASP A 33 13.73 13.74 -16.77
CA ASP A 33 13.34 13.15 -18.05
C ASP A 33 12.04 12.32 -17.92
N LEU A 34 11.92 11.50 -16.87
CA LEU A 34 10.67 10.78 -16.56
C LEU A 34 9.53 11.75 -16.26
N VAL A 35 9.77 12.74 -15.41
CA VAL A 35 8.76 13.72 -15.00
C VAL A 35 8.25 14.52 -16.20
N ARG A 36 9.14 15.06 -17.05
CA ARG A 36 8.75 15.80 -18.26
C ARG A 36 7.89 14.95 -19.20
N THR A 37 8.25 13.68 -19.35
CA THR A 37 7.56 12.77 -20.26
C THR A 37 6.18 12.39 -19.75
N PHE A 38 6.07 12.07 -18.45
CA PHE A 38 4.90 11.37 -17.92
C PHE A 38 3.99 12.20 -17.02
N ARG A 39 4.45 13.35 -16.47
CA ARG A 39 3.60 14.24 -15.66
C ARG A 39 2.30 14.65 -16.36
N PRO A 40 2.27 14.98 -17.67
CA PRO A 40 1.01 15.28 -18.36
C PRO A 40 0.02 14.11 -18.31
N ARG A 41 0.52 12.88 -18.52
CA ARG A 41 -0.31 11.67 -18.48
C ARG A 41 -0.80 11.34 -17.06
N VAL A 42 0.04 11.54 -16.03
CA VAL A 42 -0.39 11.42 -14.63
C VAL A 42 -1.58 12.35 -14.36
N ARG A 43 -1.48 13.63 -14.74
CA ARG A 43 -2.56 14.61 -14.55
C ARG A 43 -3.84 14.23 -15.28
N GLU A 44 -3.72 13.76 -16.53
CA GLU A 44 -4.86 13.28 -17.30
C GLU A 44 -5.58 12.13 -16.59
N LEU A 45 -4.83 11.15 -16.09
CA LEU A 45 -5.40 9.98 -15.41
C LEU A 45 -6.04 10.34 -14.06
N LEU A 46 -5.45 11.23 -13.29
CA LEU A 46 -6.07 11.77 -12.06
C LEU A 46 -7.35 12.55 -12.38
N GLY A 47 -7.38 13.30 -13.49
CA GLY A 47 -8.61 13.93 -14.00
C GLY A 47 -9.70 12.89 -14.31
N LYS A 48 -9.34 11.79 -14.99
CA LYS A 48 -10.26 10.68 -15.28
C LYS A 48 -10.79 9.99 -14.03
N ARG A 49 -10.00 9.87 -12.96
CA ARG A 49 -10.49 9.40 -11.66
C ARG A 49 -11.58 10.31 -11.11
N ALA A 50 -11.38 11.63 -11.17
CA ALA A 50 -12.37 12.60 -10.71
C ALA A 50 -13.66 12.55 -11.54
N GLU A 51 -13.56 12.42 -12.87
CA GLU A 51 -14.71 12.24 -13.76
C GLU A 51 -15.51 10.97 -13.42
N ARG A 52 -14.81 9.85 -13.21
CA ARG A 52 -15.41 8.57 -12.84
C ARG A 52 -16.06 8.64 -11.45
N GLN A 53 -15.44 9.30 -10.48
CA GLN A 53 -16.05 9.52 -9.16
C GLN A 53 -17.32 10.38 -9.27
N ALA A 54 -17.31 11.45 -10.07
CA ALA A 54 -18.49 12.27 -10.28
C ALA A 54 -19.65 11.49 -10.92
N ALA A 55 -19.35 10.48 -11.75
CA ALA A 55 -20.33 9.54 -12.27
C ALA A 55 -20.91 8.63 -11.17
N PHE A 56 -20.06 8.10 -10.30
CA PHE A 56 -20.51 7.31 -9.14
C PHE A 56 -21.38 8.12 -8.18
N ASP A 57 -21.04 9.40 -7.97
CA ASP A 57 -21.82 10.31 -7.14
C ASP A 57 -23.22 10.59 -7.72
N ARG A 58 -23.43 10.38 -9.03
CA ARG A 58 -24.75 10.46 -9.69
C ARG A 58 -25.51 9.12 -9.70
N GLY A 59 -24.97 8.07 -9.09
CA GLY A 59 -25.61 6.76 -8.95
C GLY A 59 -25.13 5.69 -9.93
N GLU A 60 -24.12 5.98 -10.77
CA GLU A 60 -23.45 4.92 -11.52
C GLU A 60 -22.67 4.01 -10.54
N LEU A 61 -22.61 2.71 -10.81
CA LEU A 61 -21.83 1.78 -9.98
C LEU A 61 -20.64 1.23 -10.77
N PRO A 62 -19.51 0.91 -10.13
CA PRO A 62 -18.41 0.21 -10.80
C PRO A 62 -18.88 -1.06 -11.51
N ASP A 63 -18.30 -1.35 -12.67
CA ASP A 63 -18.56 -2.56 -13.45
C ASP A 63 -17.33 -2.95 -14.27
N PHE A 64 -17.35 -4.18 -14.78
CA PHE A 64 -16.41 -4.63 -15.78
C PHE A 64 -16.53 -3.77 -17.04
N LEU A 65 -15.39 -3.45 -17.66
CA LEU A 65 -15.36 -2.72 -18.94
C LEU A 65 -16.31 -3.36 -19.97
N PRO A 66 -17.01 -2.53 -20.78
CA PRO A 66 -17.85 -3.03 -21.88
C PRO A 66 -17.09 -3.99 -22.79
N SER A 67 -17.78 -5.02 -23.29
CA SER A 67 -17.19 -6.05 -24.16
C SER A 67 -16.94 -5.54 -25.59
N THR A 68 -16.12 -4.50 -25.74
CA THR A 68 -15.53 -4.14 -27.03
C THR A 68 -14.64 -5.29 -27.53
N PRO A 69 -14.35 -5.37 -28.85
CA PRO A 69 -13.45 -6.39 -29.38
C PRO A 69 -12.13 -6.51 -28.61
N ASP A 70 -11.44 -5.40 -28.37
CA ASP A 70 -10.15 -5.39 -27.68
C ASP A 70 -10.23 -5.93 -26.23
N VAL A 71 -11.24 -5.50 -25.47
CA VAL A 71 -11.46 -5.97 -24.08
C VAL A 71 -11.80 -7.46 -24.05
N ARG A 72 -12.61 -7.91 -25.03
CA ARG A 72 -12.96 -9.32 -25.16
C ARG A 72 -11.75 -10.17 -25.51
N ASP A 73 -10.85 -9.69 -26.36
CA ASP A 73 -9.64 -10.40 -26.73
C ASP A 73 -8.73 -10.55 -25.51
N VAL A 74 -8.56 -9.49 -24.71
CA VAL A 74 -7.85 -9.59 -23.41
C VAL A 74 -8.50 -10.65 -22.50
N ARG A 75 -9.82 -10.61 -22.31
CA ARG A 75 -10.50 -11.49 -21.35
C ARG A 75 -10.70 -12.93 -21.84
N LYS A 76 -10.83 -13.19 -23.14
CA LYS A 76 -11.12 -14.51 -23.69
C LYS A 76 -9.91 -15.21 -24.28
N ALA A 77 -8.93 -14.48 -24.81
CA ALA A 77 -7.77 -15.11 -25.43
C ALA A 77 -6.91 -15.86 -24.40
N ASP A 78 -6.24 -16.89 -24.90
CA ASP A 78 -5.26 -17.69 -24.18
C ASP A 78 -3.90 -17.01 -24.28
N TRP A 79 -3.65 -16.08 -23.36
CA TRP A 79 -2.37 -15.38 -23.21
C TRP A 79 -1.95 -15.40 -21.74
N ALA A 80 -0.64 -15.35 -21.53
CA ALA A 80 -0.01 -15.26 -20.22
C ALA A 80 0.98 -14.08 -20.19
N CYS A 81 1.26 -13.56 -19.00
CA CYS A 81 2.34 -12.63 -18.80
C CYS A 81 3.69 -13.29 -19.11
N ALA A 82 4.71 -12.49 -19.38
CA ALA A 82 6.08 -12.98 -19.47
C ALA A 82 6.48 -13.64 -18.15
N PRO A 83 7.19 -14.79 -18.19
CA PRO A 83 7.59 -15.51 -16.99
C PRO A 83 8.30 -14.60 -15.98
N VAL A 84 8.04 -14.85 -14.70
CA VAL A 84 8.83 -14.25 -13.62
C VAL A 84 10.22 -14.90 -13.58
N PRO A 85 11.28 -14.17 -13.21
CA PRO A 85 12.61 -14.77 -13.03
C PRO A 85 12.61 -15.80 -11.89
N GLU A 86 13.55 -16.74 -11.92
CA GLU A 86 13.60 -17.87 -10.95
C GLU A 86 13.64 -17.41 -9.49
N ILE A 87 14.32 -16.30 -9.22
CA ILE A 87 14.43 -15.69 -7.89
C ILE A 87 13.05 -15.30 -7.30
N LEU A 88 12.02 -15.16 -8.15
CA LEU A 88 10.64 -14.85 -7.78
C LEU A 88 9.70 -16.06 -7.86
N HIS A 89 10.19 -17.26 -8.17
CA HIS A 89 9.31 -18.44 -8.22
C HIS A 89 8.67 -18.76 -6.86
N ASP A 90 9.38 -18.50 -5.76
CA ASP A 90 8.91 -18.75 -4.40
C ASP A 90 8.78 -17.45 -3.61
N ARG A 91 7.54 -17.03 -3.37
CA ARG A 91 7.19 -15.79 -2.66
C ARG A 91 6.29 -16.05 -1.46
N ARG A 92 6.36 -17.26 -0.88
CA ARG A 92 5.35 -17.74 0.08
C ARG A 92 5.13 -16.81 1.29
N VAL A 93 6.18 -16.15 1.77
CA VAL A 93 6.06 -15.12 2.82
C VAL A 93 6.85 -13.89 2.42
N GLU A 94 6.19 -12.74 2.42
CA GLU A 94 6.83 -11.44 2.26
C GLU A 94 6.62 -10.60 3.53
N ILE A 95 7.65 -9.87 3.91
CA ILE A 95 7.57 -8.87 4.98
C ILE A 95 7.50 -7.47 4.38
N THR A 96 6.69 -6.60 4.96
CA THR A 96 6.62 -5.19 4.56
C THR A 96 7.18 -4.30 5.66
N GLY A 97 7.71 -3.14 5.30
CA GLY A 97 8.17 -2.17 6.29
C GLY A 97 8.78 -0.91 5.69
N PRO A 98 9.01 0.11 6.54
CA PRO A 98 9.51 1.40 6.11
C PRO A 98 10.95 1.31 5.63
N VAL A 99 11.39 2.38 4.96
CA VAL A 99 12.77 2.54 4.44
C VAL A 99 13.79 3.04 5.47
N GLU A 100 13.47 2.89 6.76
CA GLU A 100 14.40 3.18 7.85
C GLU A 100 15.53 2.14 7.90
N ARG A 101 16.75 2.60 8.16
CA ARG A 101 17.98 1.82 8.00
C ARG A 101 17.99 0.53 8.82
N LYS A 102 17.66 0.59 10.11
CA LYS A 102 17.60 -0.58 10.99
C LYS A 102 16.48 -1.52 10.57
N MET A 103 15.31 -0.99 10.21
CA MET A 103 14.16 -1.77 9.75
C MET A 103 14.45 -2.53 8.46
N ILE A 104 15.14 -1.92 7.49
CA ILE A 104 15.59 -2.60 6.26
C ILE A 104 16.48 -3.81 6.60
N ILE A 105 17.47 -3.65 7.49
CA ILE A 105 18.36 -4.75 7.88
C ILE A 105 17.55 -5.89 8.53
N ASN A 106 16.66 -5.56 9.46
CA ASN A 106 15.84 -6.56 10.16
C ASN A 106 14.90 -7.30 9.20
N ALA A 107 14.28 -6.58 8.25
CA ALA A 107 13.36 -7.17 7.28
C ALA A 107 14.09 -8.08 6.28
N LEU A 108 15.23 -7.66 5.75
CA LEU A 108 16.08 -8.48 4.88
C LEU A 108 16.60 -9.74 5.58
N ASN A 109 16.87 -9.66 6.88
CA ASN A 109 17.35 -10.79 7.69
C ASN A 109 16.22 -11.62 8.33
N SER A 110 14.95 -11.28 8.09
CA SER A 110 13.81 -11.88 8.81
C SER A 110 13.55 -13.36 8.48
N GLY A 111 14.18 -13.87 7.43
CA GLY A 111 13.91 -15.19 6.88
C GLY A 111 12.67 -15.23 5.96
N ALA A 112 12.06 -14.10 5.62
CA ALA A 112 11.05 -14.00 4.57
C ALA A 112 11.65 -14.27 3.18
N ASN A 113 10.81 -14.62 2.20
CA ASN A 113 11.25 -14.76 0.81
C ASN A 113 11.52 -13.38 0.18
N VAL A 114 10.65 -12.42 0.48
CA VAL A 114 10.68 -11.06 -0.07
C VAL A 114 10.55 -10.05 1.07
N PHE A 115 11.26 -8.93 0.95
CA PHE A 115 11.02 -7.72 1.71
C PHE A 115 10.54 -6.62 0.77
N MET A 116 9.35 -6.09 1.02
CA MET A 116 8.86 -4.88 0.37
C MET A 116 9.24 -3.66 1.21
N ALA A 117 10.27 -2.93 0.74
CA ALA A 117 10.67 -1.64 1.29
C ALA A 117 9.71 -0.56 0.78
N ASP A 118 9.16 0.20 1.72
CA ASP A 118 7.97 1.00 1.45
C ASP A 118 8.20 2.50 1.58
N PHE A 119 8.03 3.24 0.48
CA PHE A 119 7.97 4.72 0.46
C PHE A 119 6.54 5.25 0.56
N GLU A 120 5.55 4.36 0.65
CA GLU A 120 4.13 4.70 0.59
C GLU A 120 3.51 4.66 1.98
N ASP A 121 2.48 3.86 2.24
CA ASP A 121 1.61 4.01 3.42
C ASP A 121 2.32 3.85 4.77
N SER A 122 3.42 3.09 4.86
CA SER A 122 4.17 2.94 6.12
C SER A 122 5.29 3.96 6.32
N THR A 123 5.42 4.93 5.40
CA THR A 123 6.43 5.99 5.46
C THR A 123 5.75 7.37 5.38
N THR A 124 6.00 8.23 6.38
CA THR A 124 5.72 9.66 6.19
C THR A 124 6.72 10.18 5.17
N PRO A 125 6.29 10.78 4.05
CA PRO A 125 7.19 11.19 2.97
C PRO A 125 7.86 12.55 3.27
N THR A 126 8.40 12.72 4.49
CA THR A 126 9.33 13.82 4.76
C THR A 126 10.50 13.72 3.79
N TRP A 127 11.08 14.87 3.43
CA TRP A 127 12.20 14.85 2.48
C TRP A 127 13.35 13.97 2.95
N SER A 128 13.66 14.00 4.24
CA SER A 128 14.68 13.15 4.86
C SER A 128 14.36 11.66 4.73
N ASN A 129 13.14 11.23 5.05
CA ASN A 129 12.75 9.82 4.95
C ASN A 129 12.86 9.30 3.50
N VAL A 130 12.50 10.13 2.51
CA VAL A 130 12.60 9.77 1.10
C VAL A 130 14.06 9.66 0.68
N VAL A 131 14.88 10.69 0.93
CA VAL A 131 16.29 10.71 0.51
C VAL A 131 17.13 9.67 1.26
N ASP A 132 17.04 9.62 2.58
CA ASP A 132 17.78 8.65 3.39
C ASP A 132 17.29 7.23 3.13
N GLY A 133 15.99 7.04 2.86
CA GLY A 133 15.44 5.78 2.40
C GLY A 133 16.10 5.29 1.12
N GLN A 134 16.29 6.15 0.12
CA GLN A 134 17.01 5.80 -1.11
C GLN A 134 18.46 5.42 -0.81
N LYS A 135 19.15 6.17 0.06
CA LYS A 135 20.52 5.82 0.48
C LYS A 135 20.59 4.47 1.18
N ASN A 136 19.65 4.18 2.07
CA ASN A 136 19.59 2.90 2.77
C ASN A 136 19.42 1.75 1.78
N LEU A 137 18.58 1.92 0.75
CA LEU A 137 18.40 0.91 -0.30
C LEU A 137 19.64 0.77 -1.19
N ILE A 138 20.34 1.85 -1.51
CA ILE A 138 21.65 1.85 -2.20
C ILE A 138 22.65 0.96 -1.45
N ASP A 139 22.77 1.16 -0.14
CA ASP A 139 23.65 0.39 0.72
C ASP A 139 23.20 -1.07 0.85
N ALA A 140 21.88 -1.31 0.96
CA ALA A 140 21.33 -2.66 1.08
C ALA A 140 21.61 -3.50 -0.17
N VAL A 141 21.39 -2.93 -1.36
CA VAL A 141 21.67 -3.56 -2.65
C VAL A 141 23.16 -3.88 -2.81
N ARG A 142 24.03 -2.97 -2.37
CA ARG A 142 25.50 -3.16 -2.39
C ARG A 142 26.00 -4.08 -1.28
N ARG A 143 25.13 -4.43 -0.33
CA ARG A 143 25.40 -5.23 0.89
C ARG A 143 26.38 -4.56 1.86
N THR A 144 26.37 -3.24 1.90
CA THR A 144 27.20 -2.40 2.78
C THR A 144 26.39 -1.74 3.91
N ILE A 145 25.07 -1.92 3.93
CA ILE A 145 24.21 -1.35 4.97
C ILE A 145 24.55 -1.93 6.35
N THR A 146 24.81 -1.03 7.29
CA THR A 146 25.07 -1.34 8.70
C THR A 146 24.38 -0.30 9.58
N PHE A 147 24.07 -0.69 10.82
CA PHE A 147 23.50 0.21 11.82
C PHE A 147 24.04 -0.14 13.20
N GLU A 148 24.34 0.87 14.02
CA GLU A 148 24.83 0.71 15.39
C GLU A 148 23.87 1.36 16.37
N GLN A 149 23.53 0.67 17.45
CA GLN A 149 22.69 1.18 18.53
C GLN A 149 23.26 0.74 19.88
N GLY A 150 24.00 1.64 20.52
CA GLY A 150 24.79 1.31 21.70
C GLY A 150 25.77 0.17 21.37
N PRO A 151 25.79 -0.95 22.13
CA PRO A 151 26.69 -2.06 21.86
C PRO A 151 26.22 -2.99 20.71
N LYS A 152 25.00 -2.81 20.20
CA LYS A 152 24.45 -3.69 19.15
C LYS A 152 24.83 -3.19 17.76
N LYS A 153 25.40 -4.08 16.94
CA LYS A 153 25.68 -3.86 15.53
C LYS A 153 24.76 -4.72 14.67
N TYR A 154 24.19 -4.13 13.63
CA TYR A 154 23.30 -4.78 12.69
C TYR A 154 23.94 -4.73 11.29
N ALA A 155 23.97 -5.86 10.60
CA ALA A 155 24.46 -6.01 9.23
C ALA A 155 23.65 -7.11 8.52
N LEU A 156 23.76 -7.19 7.20
CA LEU A 156 23.04 -8.22 6.44
C LEU A 156 23.65 -9.62 6.64
N ASN A 157 22.78 -10.61 6.78
CA ASN A 157 23.14 -12.03 6.69
C ASN A 157 23.58 -12.38 5.26
N GLU A 158 24.34 -13.47 5.08
CA GLU A 158 24.75 -13.94 3.74
C GLU A 158 23.55 -14.13 2.79
N LYS A 159 22.51 -14.79 3.29
CA LYS A 159 21.23 -14.96 2.58
C LYS A 159 20.21 -14.00 3.16
N THR A 160 19.64 -13.17 2.31
CA THR A 160 18.61 -12.18 2.65
C THR A 160 17.37 -12.38 1.80
N ALA A 161 16.24 -11.84 2.24
CA ALA A 161 15.04 -11.74 1.42
C ALA A 161 15.31 -10.96 0.11
N VAL A 162 14.53 -11.26 -0.93
CA VAL A 162 14.55 -10.51 -2.19
C VAL A 162 13.93 -9.13 -1.97
N LEU A 163 14.58 -8.08 -2.43
CA LEU A 163 14.11 -6.71 -2.25
C LEU A 163 13.09 -6.32 -3.32
N PHE A 164 11.93 -5.84 -2.88
CA PHE A 164 10.96 -5.09 -3.68
C PHE A 164 10.85 -3.68 -3.13
N VAL A 165 10.53 -2.71 -3.99
CA VAL A 165 10.25 -1.33 -3.57
C VAL A 165 8.82 -0.94 -3.92
N ARG A 166 8.10 -0.39 -2.94
CA ARG A 166 6.78 0.22 -3.15
C ARG A 166 6.94 1.75 -3.21
N PRO A 167 6.94 2.37 -4.42
CA PRO A 167 6.89 3.83 -4.54
C PRO A 167 5.53 4.37 -4.09
N ARG A 168 5.46 5.67 -3.83
CA ARG A 168 4.21 6.39 -3.62
C ARG A 168 3.23 6.20 -4.78
N GLY A 169 1.92 6.19 -4.48
CA GLY A 169 0.87 6.14 -5.49
C GLY A 169 0.77 7.40 -6.35
N TRP A 170 0.08 7.30 -7.49
CA TRP A 170 0.00 8.38 -8.50
C TRP A 170 -0.52 9.74 -8.00
N HIS A 171 -1.31 9.74 -6.92
CA HIS A 171 -1.91 10.93 -6.35
C HIS A 171 -0.95 11.76 -5.49
N LEU A 172 0.14 11.16 -5.00
CA LEU A 172 1.05 11.82 -4.07
C LEU A 172 2.07 12.70 -4.81
N PRO A 173 2.20 13.99 -4.45
CA PRO A 173 3.26 14.85 -4.96
C PRO A 173 4.59 14.63 -4.22
N GLU A 174 5.69 15.01 -4.86
CA GLU A 174 6.96 15.33 -4.21
C GLU A 174 7.18 16.84 -4.26
N LYS A 175 6.79 17.54 -3.18
CA LYS A 175 6.74 19.01 -3.16
C LYS A 175 8.13 19.66 -3.10
N HIS A 176 9.17 18.88 -2.80
CA HIS A 176 10.55 19.36 -2.71
C HIS A 176 11.31 19.29 -4.03
N LEU A 177 10.87 18.47 -5.00
CA LEU A 177 11.52 18.36 -6.32
C LEU A 177 10.63 18.95 -7.40
N LEU A 178 11.06 20.08 -7.95
CA LEU A 178 10.39 20.75 -9.06
C LEU A 178 11.14 20.51 -10.36
N VAL A 179 10.37 20.25 -11.42
CA VAL A 179 10.88 20.14 -12.79
C VAL A 179 10.11 21.13 -13.66
N ASP A 180 10.84 22.09 -14.21
CA ASP A 180 10.35 23.24 -14.97
C ASP A 180 9.36 24.10 -14.15
N GLY A 181 9.66 24.29 -12.87
CA GLY A 181 8.85 25.10 -11.93
C GLY A 181 7.62 24.39 -11.36
N GLU A 182 7.37 23.13 -11.75
CA GLU A 182 6.19 22.37 -11.33
C GLU A 182 6.54 21.20 -10.42
N ILE A 183 5.68 20.93 -9.43
CA ILE A 183 5.82 19.80 -8.49
C ILE A 183 5.85 18.47 -9.25
N SER A 184 6.78 17.59 -8.87
CA SER A 184 6.93 16.26 -9.46
C SER A 184 5.96 15.25 -8.87
N PRO A 185 5.44 14.28 -9.65
CA PRO A 185 4.73 13.12 -9.09
C PRO A 185 5.68 12.27 -8.21
N GLY A 186 5.32 12.02 -6.95
CA GLY A 186 6.14 11.28 -5.99
C GLY A 186 6.50 9.87 -6.48
N ALA A 187 5.53 9.20 -7.13
CA ALA A 187 5.73 7.91 -7.78
C ALA A 187 6.94 7.87 -8.73
N LEU A 188 7.14 8.93 -9.54
CA LEU A 188 8.24 9.01 -10.50
C LEU A 188 9.58 9.34 -9.83
N VAL A 189 9.56 10.06 -8.71
CA VAL A 189 10.76 10.35 -7.92
C VAL A 189 11.25 9.09 -7.22
N ASP A 190 10.37 8.38 -6.52
CA ASP A 190 10.72 7.17 -5.77
C ASP A 190 11.22 6.06 -6.70
N PHE A 191 10.46 5.80 -7.77
CA PHE A 191 10.85 4.84 -8.80
C PHE A 191 12.15 5.26 -9.47
N GLY A 192 12.24 6.53 -9.90
CA GLY A 192 13.34 7.03 -10.70
C GLY A 192 14.67 6.96 -9.96
N LEU A 193 14.70 7.42 -8.71
CA LEU A 193 15.90 7.37 -7.87
C LEU A 193 16.32 5.92 -7.57
N TYR A 194 15.38 5.06 -7.15
CA TYR A 194 15.71 3.68 -6.83
C TYR A 194 16.23 2.93 -8.05
N PHE A 195 15.54 3.06 -9.19
CA PHE A 195 15.90 2.38 -10.42
C PHE A 195 17.26 2.86 -10.94
N PHE A 196 17.48 4.17 -10.99
CA PHE A 196 18.73 4.76 -11.47
C PHE A 196 19.95 4.23 -10.70
N HIS A 197 19.87 4.22 -9.37
CA HIS A 197 21.00 3.85 -8.53
C HIS A 197 21.25 2.34 -8.41
N ASN A 198 20.23 1.51 -8.63
CA ASN A 198 20.29 0.10 -8.24
C ASN A 198 20.06 -0.90 -9.38
N ALA A 199 19.40 -0.53 -10.48
CA ALA A 199 18.96 -1.51 -11.48
C ALA A 199 20.11 -2.33 -12.08
N LYS A 200 21.21 -1.68 -12.49
CA LYS A 200 22.39 -2.38 -13.04
C LYS A 200 23.07 -3.28 -12.00
N GLU A 201 23.15 -2.82 -10.76
CA GLU A 201 23.76 -3.57 -9.67
C GLU A 201 22.94 -4.80 -9.27
N LEU A 202 21.62 -4.66 -9.23
CA LEU A 202 20.68 -5.76 -8.99
C LEU A 202 20.82 -6.85 -10.08
N VAL A 203 20.84 -6.45 -11.35
CA VAL A 203 21.04 -7.36 -12.49
C VAL A 203 22.38 -8.06 -12.40
N ARG A 204 23.47 -7.34 -12.10
CA ARG A 204 24.81 -7.92 -11.94
C ARG A 204 24.87 -8.97 -10.81
N ARG A 205 24.01 -8.84 -9.80
CA ARG A 205 23.89 -9.78 -8.67
C ARG A 205 22.90 -10.92 -8.91
N GLY A 206 22.33 -11.04 -10.11
CA GLY A 206 21.37 -12.09 -10.46
C GLY A 206 19.94 -11.83 -9.93
N ALA A 207 19.64 -10.60 -9.53
CA ALA A 207 18.30 -10.13 -9.22
C ALA A 207 17.80 -9.15 -10.30
N GLY A 208 16.70 -8.45 -10.05
CA GLY A 208 16.21 -7.39 -10.91
C GLY A 208 15.60 -6.24 -10.10
N PRO A 209 15.36 -5.08 -10.73
CA PRO A 209 14.61 -4.00 -10.14
C PRO A 209 13.13 -4.41 -10.02
N PHE A 210 12.71 -4.73 -8.80
CA PHE A 210 11.38 -5.26 -8.51
C PHE A 210 10.52 -4.26 -7.71
N PHE A 211 9.25 -4.13 -8.08
CA PHE A 211 8.36 -3.12 -7.53
C PHE A 211 7.01 -3.66 -7.06
N TYR A 212 6.42 -2.93 -6.12
CA TYR A 212 5.00 -3.05 -5.76
C TYR A 212 4.28 -1.77 -6.15
N LEU A 213 3.17 -1.86 -6.90
CA LEU A 213 2.47 -0.68 -7.44
C LEU A 213 1.13 -0.46 -6.72
N PRO A 214 1.02 0.60 -5.89
CA PRO A 214 -0.14 0.81 -5.04
C PRO A 214 -1.28 1.60 -5.72
N LYS A 215 -2.49 1.42 -5.19
CA LYS A 215 -3.66 2.29 -5.33
C LYS A 215 -4.03 2.69 -6.77
N MET A 216 -3.76 1.84 -7.76
CA MET A 216 -4.22 2.08 -9.12
C MET A 216 -5.75 1.90 -9.22
N GLU A 217 -6.40 2.65 -10.11
CA GLU A 217 -7.85 2.57 -10.31
C GLU A 217 -8.26 2.13 -11.73
N SER A 218 -7.30 1.96 -12.65
CA SER A 218 -7.58 1.50 -14.00
C SER A 218 -6.39 0.84 -14.69
N HIS A 219 -6.66 0.04 -15.71
CA HIS A 219 -5.63 -0.51 -16.61
C HIS A 219 -4.82 0.59 -17.32
N LEU A 220 -5.40 1.77 -17.56
CA LEU A 220 -4.67 2.89 -18.17
C LEU A 220 -3.55 3.45 -17.29
N GLU A 221 -3.66 3.29 -15.97
CA GLU A 221 -2.59 3.60 -15.03
C GLU A 221 -1.51 2.51 -14.99
N ALA A 222 -1.90 1.25 -15.23
CA ALA A 222 -0.97 0.16 -15.45
C ALA A 222 -0.17 0.36 -16.75
N ARG A 223 -0.83 0.85 -17.82
CA ARG A 223 -0.18 1.26 -19.07
C ARG A 223 0.84 2.37 -18.83
N LEU A 224 0.48 3.39 -18.04
CA LEU A 224 1.42 4.45 -17.67
C LEU A 224 2.67 3.88 -16.98
N TRP A 225 2.51 2.95 -16.02
CA TRP A 225 3.66 2.27 -15.42
C TRP A 225 4.48 1.49 -16.45
N ASN A 226 3.83 0.77 -17.36
CA ASN A 226 4.53 0.05 -18.43
C ASN A 226 5.39 1.01 -19.28
N ASP A 227 4.84 2.16 -19.67
CA ASP A 227 5.56 3.15 -20.48
C ASP A 227 6.74 3.76 -19.71
N VAL A 228 6.58 4.02 -18.41
CA VAL A 228 7.65 4.44 -17.50
C VAL A 228 8.76 3.39 -17.45
N PHE A 229 8.41 2.11 -17.30
CA PHE A 229 9.36 0.99 -17.26
C PHE A 229 10.13 0.83 -18.56
N VAL A 230 9.44 0.89 -19.70
CA VAL A 230 10.07 0.81 -21.02
C VAL A 230 11.09 1.94 -21.18
N ARG A 231 10.68 3.19 -20.92
CA ARG A 231 11.59 4.34 -21.03
C ARG A 231 12.79 4.23 -20.10
N ALA A 232 12.58 3.82 -18.86
CA ALA A 232 13.63 3.67 -17.87
C ALA A 232 14.67 2.61 -18.31
N GLN A 233 14.20 1.45 -18.78
CA GLN A 233 15.06 0.38 -19.30
C GLN A 233 15.85 0.84 -20.51
N GLU A 234 15.22 1.52 -21.48
CA GLU A 234 15.90 2.08 -22.66
C GLU A 234 17.00 3.07 -22.27
N LYS A 235 16.70 4.01 -21.35
CA LYS A 235 17.66 5.03 -20.89
C LYS A 235 18.88 4.44 -20.18
N LEU A 236 18.73 3.33 -19.46
CA LEU A 236 19.85 2.68 -18.78
C LEU A 236 20.46 1.50 -19.57
N GLY A 237 19.93 1.20 -20.75
CA GLY A 237 20.39 0.10 -21.61
C GLY A 237 20.09 -1.28 -21.04
N LEU A 238 18.96 -1.45 -20.34
CA LEU A 238 18.49 -2.72 -19.82
C LEU A 238 17.46 -3.35 -20.78
N PRO A 239 17.41 -4.69 -20.92
CA PRO A 239 16.40 -5.36 -21.73
C PRO A 239 14.97 -5.06 -21.25
N ARG A 240 14.00 -5.03 -22.17
CA ARG A 240 12.57 -4.99 -21.82
C ARG A 240 12.18 -6.22 -21.00
N GLY A 241 11.35 -6.03 -19.98
CA GLY A 241 10.97 -7.11 -19.05
C GLY A 241 11.98 -7.38 -17.93
N THR A 242 13.06 -6.58 -17.83
CA THR A 242 14.02 -6.64 -16.70
C THR A 242 13.35 -6.17 -15.41
N ILE A 243 12.53 -5.12 -15.48
CA ILE A 243 11.67 -4.70 -14.38
C ILE A 243 10.57 -5.73 -14.19
N LYS A 244 10.30 -6.09 -12.94
CA LYS A 244 9.10 -6.83 -12.55
C LYS A 244 8.31 -6.09 -11.48
N ALA A 245 6.98 -6.13 -11.56
CA ALA A 245 6.09 -5.39 -10.70
C ALA A 245 4.89 -6.23 -10.25
N THR A 246 4.60 -6.21 -8.96
CA THR A 246 3.35 -6.76 -8.41
C THR A 246 2.37 -5.62 -8.16
N VAL A 247 1.14 -5.72 -8.65
CA VAL A 247 0.13 -4.67 -8.49
C VAL A 247 -0.76 -4.97 -7.29
N LEU A 248 -0.96 -4.00 -6.40
CA LEU A 248 -1.96 -4.12 -5.34
C LEU A 248 -3.33 -3.81 -5.93
N ILE A 249 -4.23 -4.80 -5.97
CA ILE A 249 -5.62 -4.56 -6.36
C ILE A 249 -6.39 -4.08 -5.13
N GLU A 250 -6.03 -2.92 -4.63
CA GLU A 250 -6.54 -2.38 -3.36
C GLU A 250 -7.50 -1.21 -3.57
N THR A 251 -8.04 -1.08 -4.78
CA THR A 251 -9.13 -0.15 -5.08
C THR A 251 -10.32 -0.91 -5.66
N LEU A 252 -11.53 -0.47 -5.32
CA LEU A 252 -12.74 -1.10 -5.84
C LEU A 252 -12.77 -1.10 -7.38
N PRO A 253 -12.44 -0.01 -8.10
CA PRO A 253 -12.42 -0.02 -9.56
C PRO A 253 -11.41 -1.01 -10.16
N ALA A 254 -10.21 -1.14 -9.58
CA ALA A 254 -9.20 -2.05 -10.10
C ALA A 254 -9.62 -3.53 -10.06
N ALA A 255 -10.52 -3.92 -9.15
CA ALA A 255 -11.04 -5.29 -9.12
C ALA A 255 -11.86 -5.66 -10.38
N PHE A 256 -12.38 -4.67 -11.10
CA PHE A 256 -13.12 -4.85 -12.36
C PHE A 256 -12.23 -4.83 -13.61
N GLU A 257 -10.94 -4.51 -13.44
CA GLU A 257 -9.99 -4.31 -14.53
C GLU A 257 -8.70 -5.16 -14.34
N MET A 258 -8.75 -6.24 -13.52
CA MET A 258 -7.57 -7.05 -13.19
C MET A 258 -6.89 -7.69 -14.42
N ASP A 259 -7.70 -8.22 -15.35
CA ASP A 259 -7.20 -8.87 -16.57
C ASP A 259 -6.53 -7.84 -17.50
N GLU A 260 -7.14 -6.65 -17.63
CA GLU A 260 -6.60 -5.55 -18.40
C GLU A 260 -5.33 -4.96 -17.77
N ILE A 261 -5.29 -4.80 -16.46
CA ILE A 261 -4.08 -4.38 -15.71
C ILE A 261 -2.93 -5.34 -16.00
N LEU A 262 -3.18 -6.66 -15.95
CA LEU A 262 -2.15 -7.66 -16.27
C LEU A 262 -1.74 -7.61 -17.75
N SER A 263 -2.68 -7.35 -18.66
CA SER A 263 -2.38 -7.22 -20.09
C SER A 263 -1.49 -6.02 -20.38
N GLU A 264 -1.77 -4.86 -19.78
CA GLU A 264 -0.97 -3.64 -19.94
C GLU A 264 0.45 -3.79 -19.37
N LEU A 265 0.60 -4.62 -18.33
CA LEU A 265 1.89 -4.93 -17.71
C LEU A 265 2.44 -6.30 -18.14
N ARG A 266 1.96 -6.91 -19.23
CA ARG A 266 2.25 -8.31 -19.58
C ARG A 266 3.72 -8.70 -19.54
N GLU A 267 4.64 -7.82 -19.91
CA GLU A 267 6.09 -8.13 -19.90
C GLU A 267 6.76 -7.85 -18.54
N HIS A 268 6.14 -6.99 -17.73
CA HIS A 268 6.69 -6.51 -16.47
C HIS A 268 5.91 -7.03 -15.25
N SER A 269 4.86 -7.83 -15.42
CA SER A 269 4.05 -8.31 -14.29
C SER A 269 4.75 -9.45 -13.52
N ALA A 270 4.67 -9.38 -12.20
CA ALA A 270 4.96 -10.45 -11.26
C ALA A 270 3.73 -10.83 -10.43
N GLY A 271 2.53 -10.42 -10.87
CA GLY A 271 1.27 -10.80 -10.23
C GLY A 271 0.51 -9.65 -9.60
N LEU A 272 -0.52 -10.02 -8.85
CA LEU A 272 -1.41 -9.12 -8.13
C LEU A 272 -1.41 -9.45 -6.64
N ASN A 273 -1.78 -8.49 -5.79
CA ASN A 273 -1.89 -8.66 -4.34
C ASN A 273 -3.28 -8.28 -3.82
N CYS A 274 -3.75 -9.06 -2.84
CA CYS A 274 -4.95 -8.78 -2.07
C CYS A 274 -4.70 -7.82 -0.90
N GLY A 275 -5.35 -6.65 -0.90
CA GLY A 275 -5.39 -5.71 0.22
C GLY A 275 -6.71 -5.75 0.99
N ARG A 276 -6.69 -5.44 2.29
CA ARG A 276 -7.91 -5.31 3.11
C ARG A 276 -8.30 -3.86 3.35
N TRP A 277 -7.48 -3.10 4.08
CA TRP A 277 -7.86 -1.76 4.54
C TRP A 277 -8.06 -0.77 3.40
N ASP A 278 -7.09 -0.67 2.47
CA ASP A 278 -7.23 0.18 1.29
C ASP A 278 -8.42 -0.20 0.42
N TYR A 279 -8.70 -1.50 0.26
CA TYR A 279 -9.82 -1.95 -0.56
C TYR A 279 -11.17 -1.59 0.05
N ILE A 280 -11.34 -1.78 1.36
CA ILE A 280 -12.57 -1.37 2.08
C ILE A 280 -12.69 0.16 2.08
N PHE A 281 -11.58 0.88 2.30
CA PHE A 281 -11.54 2.34 2.20
C PHE A 281 -11.98 2.81 0.82
N SER A 282 -11.47 2.21 -0.25
CA SER A 282 -11.85 2.49 -1.62
C SER A 282 -13.32 2.16 -1.88
N PHE A 283 -13.84 1.06 -1.33
CA PHE A 283 -15.26 0.72 -1.42
C PHE A 283 -16.15 1.83 -0.84
N ILE A 284 -15.83 2.30 0.37
CA ILE A 284 -16.55 3.42 1.00
C ILE A 284 -16.40 4.68 0.16
N LYS A 285 -15.19 5.02 -0.29
CA LYS A 285 -14.91 6.23 -1.07
C LYS A 285 -15.70 6.24 -2.39
N LYS A 286 -15.61 5.16 -3.17
CA LYS A 286 -16.26 5.09 -4.49
C LYS A 286 -17.78 5.01 -4.41
N ARG A 287 -18.32 4.58 -3.26
CA ARG A 287 -19.77 4.51 -2.98
C ARG A 287 -20.19 5.48 -1.86
N ALA A 288 -19.48 6.60 -1.72
CA ALA A 288 -19.66 7.53 -0.61
C ALA A 288 -21.11 8.04 -0.49
N ASN A 289 -21.79 8.23 -1.63
CA ASN A 289 -23.16 8.75 -1.70
C ASN A 289 -24.24 7.66 -1.77
N ASP A 290 -23.88 6.38 -1.67
CA ASP A 290 -24.80 5.26 -1.74
C ASP A 290 -25.13 4.71 -0.32
N PRO A 291 -26.34 4.97 0.22
CA PRO A 291 -26.72 4.47 1.54
C PRO A 291 -26.83 2.94 1.60
N ALA A 292 -26.99 2.25 0.47
CA ALA A 292 -26.99 0.79 0.42
C ALA A 292 -25.58 0.20 0.59
N ALA A 293 -24.53 1.02 0.52
CA ALA A 293 -23.13 0.62 0.68
C ALA A 293 -22.61 0.74 2.12
N LEU A 294 -23.49 0.96 3.11
CA LEU A 294 -23.11 1.10 4.51
C LEU A 294 -22.42 -0.14 5.06
N LEU A 295 -21.21 0.04 5.61
CA LEU A 295 -20.44 -1.06 6.20
C LEU A 295 -20.57 -1.11 7.74
N PRO A 296 -20.46 -2.30 8.34
CA PRO A 296 -20.38 -2.49 9.80
C PRO A 296 -19.00 -2.09 10.33
N ASP A 297 -18.77 -2.26 11.64
CA ASP A 297 -17.44 -2.07 12.24
C ASP A 297 -16.35 -2.74 11.38
N ARG A 298 -15.29 -2.00 11.04
CA ARG A 298 -14.27 -2.49 10.07
C ARG A 298 -13.64 -3.84 10.45
N GLY A 299 -13.60 -4.16 11.75
CA GLY A 299 -13.13 -5.47 12.25
C GLY A 299 -13.98 -6.65 11.77
N GLN A 300 -15.29 -6.44 11.53
CA GLN A 300 -16.24 -7.45 11.05
C GLN A 300 -16.20 -7.67 9.53
N VAL A 301 -15.60 -6.73 8.79
CA VAL A 301 -15.45 -6.77 7.33
C VAL A 301 -14.23 -7.62 6.97
N THR A 302 -14.35 -8.95 7.11
CA THR A 302 -13.27 -9.93 6.98
C THR A 302 -13.16 -10.50 5.56
N MET A 303 -11.97 -11.01 5.20
CA MET A 303 -11.63 -11.45 3.83
C MET A 303 -12.42 -12.68 3.33
N ASP A 304 -13.15 -13.35 4.21
CA ASP A 304 -13.95 -14.56 3.94
C ASP A 304 -15.44 -14.26 3.68
N LYS A 305 -15.83 -12.98 3.62
CA LYS A 305 -17.24 -12.57 3.48
C LYS A 305 -17.51 -11.70 2.26
N ALA A 306 -18.71 -11.84 1.70
CA ALA A 306 -19.32 -10.95 0.71
C ALA A 306 -18.34 -10.48 -0.38
N PHE A 307 -18.28 -9.18 -0.65
CA PHE A 307 -17.43 -8.61 -1.70
C PHE A 307 -15.93 -8.91 -1.55
N LEU A 308 -15.40 -9.07 -0.33
CA LEU A 308 -13.99 -9.40 -0.14
C LEU A 308 -13.67 -10.85 -0.54
N ASN A 309 -14.57 -11.79 -0.25
CA ASN A 309 -14.38 -13.17 -0.71
C ASN A 309 -14.46 -13.23 -2.25
N ALA A 310 -15.46 -12.58 -2.86
CA ALA A 310 -15.58 -12.51 -4.31
C ALA A 310 -14.32 -11.93 -4.97
N TYR A 311 -13.80 -10.84 -4.39
CA TYR A 311 -12.55 -10.22 -4.78
C TYR A 311 -11.35 -11.17 -4.71
N VAL A 312 -11.17 -11.89 -3.60
CA VAL A 312 -10.08 -12.88 -3.43
C VAL A 312 -10.16 -13.98 -4.48
N GLN A 313 -11.34 -14.57 -4.67
CA GLN A 313 -11.51 -15.68 -5.63
C GLN A 313 -11.23 -15.20 -7.07
N LEU A 314 -11.73 -14.02 -7.44
CA LEU A 314 -11.50 -13.43 -8.76
C LEU A 314 -10.02 -13.14 -9.00
N LEU A 315 -9.32 -12.57 -8.01
CA LEU A 315 -7.90 -12.25 -8.13
C LEU A 315 -7.05 -13.50 -8.37
N ILE A 316 -7.26 -14.56 -7.57
CA ILE A 316 -6.53 -15.82 -7.71
C ILE A 316 -6.74 -16.42 -9.09
N ARG A 317 -8.01 -16.55 -9.52
CA ARG A 317 -8.35 -17.06 -10.85
C ARG A 317 -7.67 -16.26 -11.95
N THR A 318 -7.75 -14.93 -11.86
CA THR A 318 -7.19 -14.04 -12.88
C THR A 318 -5.68 -14.18 -12.98
N CYS A 319 -4.95 -14.09 -11.87
CA CYS A 319 -3.50 -14.25 -11.85
C CYS A 319 -3.04 -15.60 -12.40
N HIS A 320 -3.63 -16.69 -11.91
CA HIS A 320 -3.19 -18.05 -12.27
C HIS A 320 -3.46 -18.34 -13.75
N ARG A 321 -4.58 -17.85 -14.28
CA ARG A 321 -4.86 -17.93 -15.72
C ARG A 321 -3.81 -17.18 -16.55
N ARG A 322 -3.25 -16.08 -16.04
CA ARG A 322 -2.18 -15.31 -16.70
C ARG A 322 -0.76 -15.73 -16.34
N GLY A 323 -0.59 -16.81 -15.57
CA GLY A 323 0.71 -17.39 -15.24
C GLY A 323 1.56 -16.57 -14.27
N VAL A 324 0.92 -15.79 -13.38
CA VAL A 324 1.59 -14.92 -12.40
C VAL A 324 1.05 -15.15 -11.00
N HIS A 325 1.76 -14.64 -9.98
CA HIS A 325 1.39 -14.82 -8.58
C HIS A 325 0.09 -14.08 -8.21
N ALA A 326 -0.71 -14.71 -7.34
CA ALA A 326 -1.77 -14.14 -6.55
C ALA A 326 -1.34 -14.08 -5.08
N MET A 327 -0.96 -12.89 -4.61
CA MET A 327 -0.50 -12.69 -3.24
C MET A 327 -1.67 -12.42 -2.28
N GLY A 328 -1.63 -13.03 -1.10
CA GLY A 328 -2.58 -12.84 0.00
C GLY A 328 -2.31 -11.57 0.81
N GLY A 329 -3.10 -11.36 1.86
CA GLY A 329 -3.13 -10.11 2.62
C GLY A 329 -2.18 -10.05 3.81
N MET A 330 -2.26 -8.92 4.52
CA MET A 330 -1.41 -8.60 5.67
C MET A 330 -1.86 -9.29 6.97
N ALA A 331 -0.89 -9.84 7.73
CA ALA A 331 -1.01 -10.05 9.17
C ALA A 331 -0.15 -9.02 9.92
N ALA A 332 -0.82 -8.01 10.51
CA ALA A 332 -0.18 -6.85 11.15
C ALA A 332 0.12 -7.06 12.64
N GLN A 333 -0.15 -8.24 13.20
CA GLN A 333 -0.02 -8.50 14.63
C GLN A 333 1.43 -8.38 15.11
N ILE A 334 1.61 -7.72 16.25
CA ILE A 334 2.88 -7.65 16.98
C ILE A 334 2.79 -8.69 18.11
N PRO A 335 3.74 -9.65 18.19
CA PRO A 335 3.76 -10.63 19.28
C PRO A 335 3.74 -9.97 20.66
N ILE A 336 2.80 -10.39 21.50
CA ILE A 336 2.56 -9.82 22.83
C ILE A 336 3.37 -10.62 23.85
N LYS A 337 4.48 -10.05 24.34
CA LYS A 337 5.41 -10.76 25.23
C LYS A 337 4.90 -10.91 26.66
N ASP A 338 4.12 -9.94 27.13
CA ASP A 338 3.74 -9.83 28.54
C ASP A 338 2.36 -10.44 28.84
N ASP A 339 1.68 -11.00 27.83
CA ASP A 339 0.36 -11.66 27.97
C ASP A 339 0.26 -12.86 27.02
N VAL A 340 0.63 -14.04 27.55
CA VAL A 340 0.68 -15.30 26.78
C VAL A 340 -0.69 -15.66 26.18
N LYS A 341 -1.78 -15.42 26.92
CA LYS A 341 -3.13 -15.77 26.48
C LYS A 341 -3.56 -14.87 25.31
N LYS A 342 -3.42 -13.55 25.45
CA LYS A 342 -3.73 -12.62 24.34
C LYS A 342 -2.84 -12.86 23.14
N ASN A 343 -1.56 -13.21 23.36
CA ASN A 343 -0.66 -13.56 22.28
C ASN A 343 -1.15 -14.79 21.50
N GLU A 344 -1.52 -15.87 22.19
CA GLU A 344 -1.99 -17.07 21.51
C GLU A 344 -3.31 -16.85 20.78
N GLU A 345 -4.24 -16.06 21.34
CA GLU A 345 -5.47 -15.64 20.66
C GLU A 345 -5.19 -14.82 19.38
N ALA A 346 -4.22 -13.90 19.43
CA ALA A 346 -3.79 -13.12 18.28
C ALA A 346 -3.13 -14.01 17.21
N LEU A 347 -2.22 -14.90 17.61
CA LEU A 347 -1.55 -15.83 16.71
C LEU A 347 -2.52 -16.85 16.11
N ALA A 348 -3.53 -17.32 16.84
CA ALA A 348 -4.54 -18.23 16.33
C ALA A 348 -5.34 -17.60 15.17
N LYS A 349 -5.64 -16.29 15.25
CA LYS A 349 -6.26 -15.55 14.14
C LYS A 349 -5.33 -15.49 12.92
N VAL A 350 -4.04 -15.20 13.13
CA VAL A 350 -3.04 -15.26 12.05
C VAL A 350 -3.02 -16.65 11.42
N ARG A 351 -3.00 -17.72 12.22
CA ARG A 351 -3.01 -19.11 11.71
C ARG A 351 -4.22 -19.38 10.83
N ALA A 352 -5.42 -19.03 11.31
CA ALA A 352 -6.67 -19.23 10.58
C ALA A 352 -6.69 -18.44 9.26
N ASP A 353 -6.23 -17.18 9.28
CA ASP A 353 -6.19 -16.32 8.10
C ASP A 353 -5.21 -16.86 7.05
N LYS A 354 -3.99 -17.25 7.44
CA LYS A 354 -2.97 -17.75 6.51
C LYS A 354 -3.35 -19.13 5.95
N LEU A 355 -3.98 -19.96 6.76
CA LEU A 355 -4.49 -21.26 6.31
C LEU A 355 -5.60 -21.07 5.26
N ARG A 356 -6.49 -20.10 5.44
CA ARG A 356 -7.51 -19.76 4.46
C ARG A 356 -6.88 -19.28 3.15
N GLU A 357 -5.90 -18.38 3.22
CA GLU A 357 -5.24 -17.84 2.03
C GLU A 357 -4.59 -18.93 1.17
N VAL A 358 -3.75 -19.78 1.76
CA VAL A 358 -3.09 -20.87 1.03
C VAL A 358 -4.09 -21.90 0.48
N LYS A 359 -5.18 -22.19 1.21
CA LYS A 359 -6.24 -23.10 0.75
C LYS A 359 -7.03 -22.54 -0.43
N ASN A 360 -7.30 -21.23 -0.44
CA ASN A 360 -7.98 -20.56 -1.57
C ASN A 360 -7.13 -20.59 -2.84
N GLY A 361 -5.81 -20.65 -2.72
CA GLY A 361 -4.90 -20.73 -3.85
C GLY A 361 -3.83 -19.63 -3.89
N HIS A 362 -3.72 -18.75 -2.90
CA HIS A 362 -2.66 -17.74 -2.91
C HIS A 362 -1.25 -18.37 -2.96
N ASP A 363 -0.34 -17.75 -3.69
CA ASP A 363 1.06 -18.21 -3.83
C ASP A 363 1.95 -17.75 -2.67
N GLY A 364 1.48 -16.77 -1.90
CA GLY A 364 2.17 -16.25 -0.74
C GLY A 364 1.32 -15.28 0.06
N THR A 365 1.89 -14.74 1.14
CA THR A 365 1.20 -13.87 2.09
C THR A 365 2.11 -12.76 2.62
N TRP A 366 1.51 -11.71 3.21
CA TRP A 366 2.21 -10.66 3.94
C TRP A 366 2.17 -10.79 5.46
N VAL A 367 3.26 -10.32 6.08
CA VAL A 367 3.39 -10.07 7.53
C VAL A 367 4.07 -8.71 7.76
N ALA A 368 3.75 -8.03 8.86
CA ALA A 368 4.37 -6.73 9.21
C ALA A 368 5.49 -6.85 10.25
N HIS A 369 5.68 -8.03 10.86
CA HIS A 369 6.64 -8.23 11.94
C HIS A 369 7.46 -9.52 11.74
N PRO A 370 8.80 -9.49 11.91
CA PRO A 370 9.67 -10.66 11.72
C PRO A 370 9.24 -11.89 12.53
N GLY A 371 8.70 -11.67 13.73
CA GLY A 371 8.19 -12.73 14.60
C GLY A 371 7.01 -13.55 14.04
N LEU A 372 6.37 -13.10 12.95
CA LEU A 372 5.30 -13.85 12.28
C LEU A 372 5.78 -14.65 11.06
N VAL A 373 7.03 -14.44 10.60
CA VAL A 373 7.53 -15.04 9.36
C VAL A 373 7.54 -16.56 9.44
N ALA A 374 8.08 -17.13 10.52
CA ALA A 374 8.13 -18.58 10.70
C ALA A 374 6.71 -19.19 10.74
N LEU A 375 5.80 -18.56 11.49
CA LEU A 375 4.40 -19.01 11.60
C LEU A 375 3.70 -19.05 10.23
N ALA A 376 3.82 -17.97 9.46
CA ALA A 376 3.23 -17.89 8.13
C ALA A 376 3.87 -18.92 7.17
N ARG A 377 5.20 -19.08 7.25
CA ARG A 377 5.95 -20.05 6.45
C ARG A 377 5.48 -21.47 6.73
N ASP A 378 5.43 -21.89 7.98
CA ASP A 378 5.02 -23.26 8.36
C ASP A 378 3.64 -23.62 7.81
N ILE A 379 2.70 -22.66 7.82
CA ILE A 379 1.35 -22.85 7.26
C ILE A 379 1.40 -23.03 5.74
N PHE A 380 2.14 -22.19 5.03
CA PHE A 380 2.27 -22.29 3.59
C PHE A 380 3.02 -23.57 3.20
N ASP A 381 4.13 -23.90 3.86
CA ASP A 381 4.93 -25.10 3.64
C ASP A 381 4.08 -26.38 3.81
N ALA A 382 3.19 -26.41 4.81
CA ALA A 382 2.31 -27.55 5.06
C ALA A 382 1.20 -27.72 4.01
N ASN A 383 0.81 -26.65 3.29
CA ASN A 383 -0.37 -26.65 2.41
C ASN A 383 -0.04 -26.37 0.93
N MET A 384 1.19 -25.96 0.62
CA MET A 384 1.68 -25.63 -0.72
C MET A 384 2.84 -26.56 -1.09
N LYS A 385 2.57 -27.54 -1.96
CA LYS A 385 3.56 -28.58 -2.34
C LYS A 385 4.74 -28.05 -3.15
N GLY A 386 4.53 -26.99 -3.93
CA GLY A 386 5.53 -26.38 -4.82
C GLY A 386 6.09 -25.08 -4.27
N LYS A 387 6.81 -24.34 -5.14
CA LYS A 387 7.26 -22.96 -4.86
C LYS A 387 6.10 -21.96 -4.89
N ASN A 388 5.01 -22.30 -5.59
CA ASN A 388 3.80 -21.51 -5.77
C ASN A 388 2.62 -22.45 -6.16
N GLN A 389 1.47 -21.86 -6.44
CA GLN A 389 0.19 -22.49 -6.80
C GLN A 389 -0.36 -22.01 -8.16
N ILE A 390 0.45 -21.37 -9.01
CA ILE A 390 0.07 -20.78 -10.31
C ILE A 390 -0.66 -21.78 -11.25
N ASP A 391 -0.39 -23.08 -11.10
CA ASP A 391 -1.04 -24.13 -11.88
C ASP A 391 -2.50 -24.40 -11.46
N LYS A 392 -2.94 -23.91 -10.29
CA LYS A 392 -4.33 -24.01 -9.83
C LYS A 392 -5.21 -22.96 -10.52
N LYS A 393 -5.64 -23.20 -11.76
CA LYS A 393 -6.32 -22.18 -12.59
C LYS A 393 -7.66 -21.65 -12.06
N ARG A 394 -8.31 -22.36 -11.14
CA ARG A 394 -9.59 -21.96 -10.51
C ARG A 394 -10.70 -21.66 -11.54
N ASP A 395 -10.84 -22.51 -12.55
CA ASP A 395 -11.90 -22.39 -13.57
C ASP A 395 -13.31 -22.55 -12.98
N ASP A 396 -13.43 -23.07 -11.75
CA ASP A 396 -14.64 -23.15 -10.94
C ASP A 396 -15.19 -21.77 -10.51
N VAL A 397 -14.33 -20.75 -10.45
CA VAL A 397 -14.72 -19.44 -9.91
C VAL A 397 -15.48 -18.62 -10.94
N GLN A 398 -16.70 -18.21 -10.57
CA GLN A 398 -17.52 -17.26 -11.29
C GLN A 398 -17.85 -16.10 -10.37
N VAL A 399 -17.35 -14.91 -10.69
CA VAL A 399 -17.56 -13.68 -9.92
C VAL A 399 -18.06 -12.61 -10.87
N GLY A 400 -19.23 -12.06 -10.56
CA GLY A 400 -19.86 -10.97 -11.30
C GLY A 400 -19.83 -9.66 -10.53
N ARG A 401 -20.42 -8.63 -11.16
CA ARG A 401 -20.48 -7.28 -10.60
C ARG A 401 -21.17 -7.23 -9.24
N LYS A 402 -22.28 -7.95 -9.10
CA LYS A 402 -23.06 -7.99 -7.85
C LYS A 402 -22.21 -8.49 -6.70
N ASP A 403 -21.43 -9.55 -6.91
CA ASP A 403 -20.61 -10.16 -5.87
C ASP A 403 -19.54 -9.19 -5.37
N LEU A 404 -18.87 -8.46 -6.27
CA LEU A 404 -17.87 -7.43 -5.94
C LEU A 404 -18.44 -6.16 -5.28
N LEU A 405 -19.77 -5.98 -5.30
CA LEU A 405 -20.44 -4.82 -4.73
C LEU A 405 -21.28 -5.16 -3.49
N GLU A 406 -21.35 -6.43 -3.08
CA GLU A 406 -22.18 -6.86 -1.95
C GLU A 406 -21.56 -6.44 -0.61
N PRO A 407 -22.17 -5.50 0.13
CA PRO A 407 -21.63 -5.06 1.41
C PRO A 407 -21.63 -6.19 2.45
N THR A 408 -20.58 -6.27 3.26
CA THR A 408 -20.53 -7.26 4.34
C THR A 408 -21.61 -6.97 5.40
N PRO A 409 -22.46 -7.93 5.77
CA PRO A 409 -23.41 -7.74 6.87
C PRO A 409 -22.69 -7.69 8.21
N GLY A 410 -23.23 -6.92 9.15
CA GLY A 410 -22.70 -6.83 10.52
C GLY A 410 -23.33 -5.69 11.31
N THR A 411 -22.76 -5.43 12.48
CA THR A 411 -23.22 -4.38 13.38
C THR A 411 -22.29 -3.17 13.36
N ARG A 412 -22.85 -1.99 13.66
CA ARG A 412 -22.11 -0.76 13.93
C ARG A 412 -22.21 -0.48 15.41
N THR A 413 -21.09 -0.31 16.10
CA THR A 413 -21.07 -0.16 17.55
C THR A 413 -20.43 1.15 17.97
N GLU A 414 -20.81 1.65 19.15
CA GLU A 414 -20.14 2.83 19.72
C GLU A 414 -18.65 2.56 19.99
N GLU A 415 -18.29 1.35 20.42
CA GLU A 415 -16.87 0.98 20.57
C GLU A 415 -16.15 0.96 19.22
N GLY A 416 -16.79 0.51 18.13
CA GLY A 416 -16.24 0.61 16.79
C GLY A 416 -15.95 2.06 16.37
N LEU A 417 -16.88 2.98 16.67
CA LEU A 417 -16.68 4.42 16.47
C LEU A 417 -15.50 4.95 17.30
N ARG A 418 -15.48 4.68 18.61
CA ARG A 418 -14.41 5.11 19.54
C ARG A 418 -13.05 4.56 19.12
N HIS A 419 -12.99 3.29 18.73
CA HIS A 419 -11.77 2.64 18.26
C HIS A 419 -11.21 3.31 17.00
N ASN A 420 -12.07 3.62 16.02
CA ASN A 420 -11.65 4.36 14.82
C ASN A 420 -11.10 5.75 15.15
N VAL A 421 -11.72 6.47 16.08
CA VAL A 421 -11.22 7.77 16.56
C VAL A 421 -9.84 7.62 17.21
N ARG A 422 -9.69 6.69 18.15
CA ARG A 422 -8.42 6.48 18.86
C ARG A 422 -7.28 6.12 17.92
N VAL A 423 -7.50 5.15 17.03
CA VAL A 423 -6.47 4.66 16.11
C VAL A 423 -6.15 5.71 15.05
N GLY A 424 -7.18 6.33 14.47
CA GLY A 424 -7.00 7.35 13.43
C GLY A 424 -6.20 8.56 13.92
N ILE A 425 -6.51 9.07 15.12
CA ILE A 425 -5.78 10.22 15.70
C ILE A 425 -4.35 9.83 16.10
N GLN A 426 -4.14 8.71 16.79
CA GLN A 426 -2.79 8.28 17.19
C GLN A 426 -1.89 8.00 15.97
N TYR A 427 -2.45 7.42 14.90
CA TYR A 427 -1.72 7.23 13.66
C TYR A 427 -1.34 8.57 13.02
N LEU A 428 -2.30 9.48 12.85
CA LEU A 428 -2.05 10.82 12.27
C LEU A 428 -1.01 11.60 13.07
N GLU A 429 -1.05 11.52 14.40
CA GLU A 429 -0.06 12.15 15.27
C GLU A 429 1.36 11.65 14.96
N SER A 430 1.52 10.33 14.89
CA SER A 430 2.81 9.72 14.58
C SER A 430 3.27 10.05 13.17
N TRP A 431 2.35 10.02 12.20
CA TRP A 431 2.62 10.36 10.81
C TRP A 431 3.10 11.80 10.68
N LEU A 432 2.46 12.75 11.37
CA LEU A 432 2.86 14.17 11.41
C LEU A 432 4.22 14.39 12.08
N ARG A 433 4.70 13.46 12.91
CA ARG A 433 6.06 13.44 13.47
C ARG A 433 7.10 12.77 12.55
N GLY A 434 6.71 12.34 11.35
CA GLY A 434 7.63 11.67 10.41
C GLY A 434 7.67 10.15 10.53
N VAL A 435 6.75 9.52 11.27
CA VAL A 435 6.73 8.06 11.49
C VAL A 435 5.41 7.45 11.02
N GLY A 436 5.44 6.80 9.85
CA GLY A 436 4.27 6.19 9.20
C GLY A 436 4.04 4.70 9.49
N CYS A 437 4.94 4.03 10.21
CA CYS A 437 4.79 2.62 10.58
C CYS A 437 4.68 2.53 12.12
N VAL A 438 3.47 2.34 12.64
CA VAL A 438 3.16 2.71 14.03
C VAL A 438 2.57 1.53 14.81
N PRO A 439 3.19 1.10 15.93
CA PRO A 439 2.58 0.12 16.81
C PRO A 439 1.43 0.74 17.61
N ILE A 440 0.18 0.36 17.31
CA ILE A 440 -1.02 0.81 18.04
C ILE A 440 -1.81 -0.43 18.46
N TYR A 441 -2.05 -0.58 19.77
CA TYR A 441 -2.79 -1.73 20.34
C TYR A 441 -2.32 -3.12 19.85
N ASN A 442 -0.99 -3.30 19.74
CA ASN A 442 -0.32 -4.53 19.27
C ASN A 442 -0.54 -4.85 17.78
N LEU A 443 -0.92 -3.87 16.97
CA LEU A 443 -0.93 -3.95 15.51
C LEU A 443 0.09 -2.96 14.97
N MET A 444 0.80 -3.36 13.92
CA MET A 444 1.65 -2.46 13.15
C MET A 444 0.80 -1.78 12.09
N GLU A 445 0.40 -0.54 12.36
CA GLU A 445 -0.52 0.23 11.53
C GLU A 445 0.22 1.12 10.52
N ASP A 446 -0.40 1.29 9.35
CA ASP A 446 0.01 2.18 8.26
C ASP A 446 -1.13 3.15 7.89
N ALA A 447 -0.95 3.95 6.83
CA ALA A 447 -1.92 4.99 6.49
C ALA A 447 -3.30 4.43 6.11
N ALA A 448 -3.36 3.25 5.50
CA ALA A 448 -4.61 2.59 5.18
C ALA A 448 -5.50 2.36 6.41
N THR A 449 -4.91 2.12 7.59
CA THR A 449 -5.66 1.98 8.86
C THR A 449 -6.34 3.30 9.26
N ALA A 450 -5.64 4.43 9.14
CA ALA A 450 -6.23 5.74 9.43
C ALA A 450 -7.26 6.14 8.35
N GLU A 451 -7.03 5.77 7.10
CA GLU A 451 -7.98 5.98 6.00
C GLU A 451 -9.29 5.24 6.23
N ILE A 452 -9.27 3.93 6.50
CA ILE A 452 -10.51 3.20 6.78
C ILE A 452 -11.19 3.71 8.06
N SER A 453 -10.41 4.12 9.07
CA SER A 453 -10.96 4.67 10.31
C SER A 453 -11.75 5.96 10.05
N ARG A 454 -11.17 6.96 9.38
CA ARG A 454 -11.87 8.21 9.05
C ARG A 454 -12.96 8.01 8.01
N ALA A 455 -12.78 7.09 7.07
CA ALA A 455 -13.78 6.79 6.05
C ALA A 455 -15.05 6.19 6.64
N GLN A 456 -14.91 5.25 7.57
CA GLN A 456 -16.03 4.63 8.27
C GLN A 456 -16.80 5.66 9.12
N VAL A 457 -16.08 6.51 9.86
CA VAL A 457 -16.70 7.61 10.62
C VAL A 457 -17.46 8.56 9.69
N TRP A 458 -16.82 9.01 8.60
CA TRP A 458 -17.46 9.87 7.60
C TRP A 458 -18.74 9.23 7.04
N GLN A 459 -18.67 7.95 6.66
CA GLN A 459 -19.79 7.22 6.07
C GLN A 459 -20.97 7.13 7.04
N TRP A 460 -20.69 6.83 8.31
CA TRP A 460 -21.72 6.72 9.32
C TRP A 460 -22.37 8.07 9.66
N ILE A 461 -21.59 9.15 9.70
CA ILE A 461 -22.13 10.51 9.89
C ILE A 461 -22.98 10.92 8.69
N LYS A 462 -22.48 10.74 7.47
CA LYS A 462 -23.14 11.13 6.21
C LYS A 462 -24.54 10.53 6.08
N HIS A 463 -24.68 9.25 6.43
CA HIS A 463 -25.91 8.48 6.26
C HIS A 463 -26.70 8.30 7.56
N GLN A 464 -26.33 9.02 8.63
CA GLN A 464 -26.95 8.89 9.97
C GLN A 464 -27.08 7.42 10.40
N ALA A 465 -26.01 6.65 10.22
CA ALA A 465 -26.06 5.20 10.34
C ALA A 465 -26.49 4.77 11.77
N PRO A 466 -27.42 3.82 11.90
CA PRO A 466 -27.85 3.32 13.19
C PRO A 466 -26.77 2.41 13.80
N LEU A 467 -26.49 2.65 15.07
CA LEU A 467 -25.69 1.81 15.94
C LEU A 467 -26.54 0.68 16.52
N ALA A 468 -25.87 -0.31 17.12
CA ALA A 468 -26.50 -1.50 17.70
C ALA A 468 -27.50 -1.18 18.84
N ASP A 469 -27.36 -0.03 19.51
CA ASP A 469 -28.27 0.46 20.55
C ASP A 469 -29.47 1.25 19.98
N GLY A 470 -29.60 1.34 18.65
CA GLY A 470 -30.64 2.09 17.95
C GLY A 470 -30.37 3.59 17.82
N SER A 471 -29.32 4.11 18.46
CA SER A 471 -28.90 5.50 18.27
C SER A 471 -28.20 5.71 16.93
N VAL A 472 -28.07 6.96 16.49
CA VAL A 472 -27.42 7.30 15.21
C VAL A 472 -26.08 8.00 15.44
N VAL A 473 -25.17 7.83 14.48
CA VAL A 473 -23.90 8.58 14.45
C VAL A 473 -24.16 9.99 13.92
N SER A 474 -24.33 10.95 14.84
CA SER A 474 -24.45 12.38 14.52
C SER A 474 -23.10 13.11 14.65
N ARG A 475 -23.02 14.34 14.13
CA ARG A 475 -21.88 15.25 14.37
C ARG A 475 -21.62 15.44 15.87
N GLU A 476 -22.66 15.75 16.64
CA GLU A 476 -22.57 15.98 18.09
C GLU A 476 -22.03 14.74 18.82
N ARG A 477 -22.53 13.55 18.48
CA ARG A 477 -22.03 12.30 19.05
C ARG A 477 -20.56 12.09 18.71
N PHE A 478 -20.18 12.31 17.46
CA PHE A 478 -18.79 12.19 17.02
C PHE A 478 -17.87 13.16 17.78
N GLU A 479 -18.22 14.44 17.88
CA GLU A 479 -17.43 15.45 18.59
C GLU A 479 -17.28 15.11 20.09
N LYS A 480 -18.35 14.61 20.72
CA LYS A 480 -18.30 14.08 22.09
C LYS A 480 -17.34 12.89 22.21
N VAL A 481 -17.45 11.92 21.31
CA VAL A 481 -16.54 10.76 21.29
C VAL A 481 -15.10 11.22 21.11
N VAL A 482 -14.81 12.16 20.21
CA VAL A 482 -13.45 12.70 20.04
C VAL A 482 -12.93 13.30 21.35
N ALA A 483 -13.71 14.13 22.05
CA ALA A 483 -13.27 14.70 23.31
C ALA A 483 -12.93 13.64 24.36
N GLU A 484 -13.79 12.63 24.53
CA GLU A 484 -13.58 11.54 25.49
C GLU A 484 -12.38 10.65 25.13
N GLU A 485 -12.22 10.31 23.85
CA GLU A 485 -11.10 9.49 23.40
C GLU A 485 -9.77 10.24 23.46
N MET A 486 -9.75 11.57 23.35
CA MET A 486 -8.53 12.37 23.55
C MET A 486 -8.05 12.32 25.01
N GLU A 487 -8.95 12.39 25.99
CA GLU A 487 -8.59 12.23 27.41
C GLU A 487 -8.09 10.81 27.71
N ARG A 488 -8.71 9.80 27.07
CA ARG A 488 -8.21 8.42 27.15
C ARG A 488 -6.82 8.28 26.53
N ILE A 489 -6.59 8.81 25.34
CA ILE A 489 -5.26 8.80 24.70
C ILE A 489 -4.24 9.46 25.61
N ARG A 490 -4.56 10.65 26.16
CA ARG A 490 -3.71 11.37 27.11
C ARG A 490 -3.33 10.51 28.33
N SER A 491 -4.30 9.75 28.87
CA SER A 491 -4.09 8.82 29.97
C SER A 491 -3.20 7.63 29.57
N GLU A 492 -3.36 7.11 28.36
CA GLU A 492 -2.59 5.96 27.84
C GLU A 492 -1.13 6.33 27.50
N VAL A 493 -0.88 7.49 26.89
CA VAL A 493 0.46 7.92 26.45
C VAL A 493 1.21 8.75 27.50
N GLY A 494 0.49 9.34 28.45
CA GLY A 494 1.01 10.24 29.49
C GLY A 494 1.16 11.70 29.04
N ASP A 495 1.03 12.62 30.00
CA ASP A 495 1.03 14.08 29.78
C ASP A 495 2.22 14.59 28.96
N ALA A 496 3.42 14.10 29.25
CA ALA A 496 4.64 14.58 28.59
C ALA A 496 4.62 14.26 27.08
N LYS A 497 4.24 13.03 26.70
CA LYS A 497 4.12 12.65 25.29
C LYS A 497 2.95 13.34 24.60
N PHE A 498 1.83 13.48 25.31
CA PHE A 498 0.64 14.12 24.77
C PHE A 498 0.89 15.60 24.46
N ASN A 499 1.48 16.34 25.40
CA ASN A 499 1.74 17.78 25.26
C ASN A 499 2.92 18.08 24.33
N GLY A 500 3.91 17.18 24.23
CA GLY A 500 5.05 17.32 23.33
C GLY A 500 4.81 16.76 21.91
N GLY A 501 3.69 16.08 21.69
CA GLY A 501 3.32 15.46 20.42
C GLY A 501 2.54 16.39 19.49
N LYS A 502 2.02 15.80 18.40
CA LYS A 502 1.20 16.49 17.37
C LYS A 502 -0.29 16.21 17.50
N PHE A 503 -0.74 15.91 18.73
CA PHE A 503 -2.13 15.52 19.02
C PHE A 503 -3.16 16.60 18.66
N PRO A 504 -2.94 17.89 18.91
CA PRO A 504 -3.87 18.95 18.47
C PRO A 504 -4.05 18.98 16.95
N GLU A 505 -2.95 18.93 16.18
CA GLU A 505 -2.98 18.93 14.72
C GLU A 505 -3.62 17.64 14.18
N ALA A 506 -3.30 16.49 14.76
CA ALA A 506 -3.88 15.20 14.38
C ALA A 506 -5.40 15.15 14.63
N ARG A 507 -5.86 15.64 15.79
CA ARG A 507 -7.29 15.77 16.11
C ARG A 507 -7.99 16.65 15.09
N ALA A 508 -7.47 17.86 14.86
CA ALA A 508 -8.07 18.83 13.95
C ALA A 508 -8.16 18.26 12.52
N MET A 509 -7.12 17.55 12.06
CA MET A 509 -7.11 16.88 10.76
C MET A 509 -8.16 15.78 10.68
N PHE A 510 -8.24 14.92 11.70
CA PHE A 510 -9.20 13.82 11.75
C PHE A 510 -10.65 14.31 11.77
N GLU A 511 -10.96 15.31 12.61
CA GLU A 511 -12.28 15.95 12.67
C GLU A 511 -12.63 16.59 11.32
N ARG A 512 -11.73 17.37 10.73
CA ARG A 512 -11.94 18.03 9.43
C ARG A 512 -12.30 17.03 8.33
N LEU A 513 -11.55 15.94 8.22
CA LEU A 513 -11.76 14.92 7.19
C LEU A 513 -13.03 14.09 7.43
N SER A 514 -13.31 13.76 8.70
CA SER A 514 -14.49 12.96 9.06
C SER A 514 -15.81 13.74 8.92
N LEU A 515 -15.75 15.07 9.04
CA LEU A 515 -16.91 15.97 8.98
C LEU A 515 -17.03 16.73 7.66
N ALA A 516 -16.16 16.44 6.69
CA ALA A 516 -16.15 17.11 5.39
C ALA A 516 -17.47 16.88 4.63
N PRO A 517 -18.04 17.90 3.96
CA PRO A 517 -19.31 17.74 3.21
C PRO A 517 -19.18 16.79 2.01
N ARG A 518 -17.96 16.68 1.46
CA ARG A 518 -17.58 15.74 0.41
C ARG A 518 -16.44 14.88 0.92
N PHE A 519 -16.41 13.62 0.49
CA PHE A 519 -15.37 12.69 0.89
C PHE A 519 -14.03 13.09 0.27
N GLU A 520 -13.05 13.42 1.10
CA GLU A 520 -11.70 13.75 0.63
C GLU A 520 -10.95 12.49 0.15
N GLU A 521 -10.25 12.57 -0.98
CA GLU A 521 -9.76 11.38 -1.67
C GLU A 521 -8.75 10.58 -0.83
N PHE A 522 -7.83 11.28 -0.15
CA PHE A 522 -6.81 10.72 0.73
C PHE A 522 -6.48 11.70 1.87
N LEU A 523 -6.26 11.18 3.08
CA LEU A 523 -5.85 11.96 4.25
C LEU A 523 -4.41 12.48 4.13
N THR A 524 -3.58 11.78 3.37
CA THR A 524 -2.16 12.08 3.19
C THR A 524 -1.95 13.38 2.42
N LEU A 525 -2.83 13.74 1.49
CA LEU A 525 -2.73 14.99 0.72
C LEU A 525 -2.70 16.24 1.62
N PRO A 526 -3.72 16.51 2.45
CA PRO A 526 -3.69 17.66 3.35
C PRO A 526 -2.74 17.48 4.53
N ALA A 527 -2.50 16.25 5.00
CA ALA A 527 -1.51 16.02 6.05
C ALA A 527 -0.07 16.32 5.56
N TYR A 528 0.21 16.07 4.28
CA TYR A 528 1.53 16.31 3.69
C TYR A 528 1.92 17.80 3.69
N GLU A 529 0.95 18.71 3.66
CA GLU A 529 1.21 20.15 3.81
C GLU A 529 1.80 20.51 5.19
N LEU A 530 1.59 19.67 6.21
CA LEU A 530 2.03 19.89 7.59
C LEU A 530 3.37 19.23 7.94
N VAL A 531 3.97 18.48 7.02
CA VAL A 531 5.29 17.84 7.22
C VAL A 531 6.29 18.37 6.21
N THR A 532 7.56 18.39 6.58
CA THR A 532 8.69 18.86 5.76
C THR A 532 9.57 17.70 5.37
#